data_AF-A0A7S0US87-F1
#
_entry.id   AF-A0A7S0US87-F1
#
_cell.length_a   1.000
_cell.length_b   1.000
_cell.length_c   1.000
_cell.angle_alpha   90.00
_cell.angle_beta   90.00
_cell.angle_gamma   90.00
#
_symmetry.space_group_name_H-M   'P 1'
#
loop_
_entity.id
_entity.type
_entity.pdbx_description
1 polymer ?
#
loop_
_entity_poly.entity_id
_entity_poly.type
_entity_poly.pdbx_seq_one_letter_code
_entity_poly.pdbx_strand_id
1 'polypeptide(L)'
;GTAPVFHVRGLMVATLYKSIPTIVRYDRSGKVQSVSRALDQPTSVTCTVKSILVMYGLPRLLTGCILAHELMHAYLRMRNVYGLPQKTEEGMCQLMACIWLDQQHGKLGKDPKLQRLSSFLAFQIREDRSVIYGDGFREAYDAFQRMGLAALVKKVIETGKFN
;
A
#
# COMPACT_ATOMS: atom_id res chain seq x y z
N GLY A 1 20.22 -1.57 6.02
CA GLY A 1 19.69 -1.68 4.65
C GLY A 1 19.12 -0.34 4.26
N THR A 2 19.56 0.23 3.15
CA THR A 2 19.00 1.47 2.59
C THR A 2 17.54 1.26 2.22
N ALA A 3 16.66 2.15 2.66
CA ALA A 3 15.26 2.16 2.22
C ALA A 3 15.19 2.31 0.69
N PRO A 4 14.21 1.69 0.02
CA PRO A 4 14.06 1.82 -1.43
C PRO A 4 13.86 3.28 -1.83
N VAL A 5 14.17 3.57 -3.09
CA VAL A 5 14.13 4.91 -3.69
C VAL A 5 12.78 5.64 -3.51
N PHE A 6 11.68 4.91 -3.32
CA PHE A 6 10.33 5.45 -3.22
C PHE A 6 10.00 6.02 -1.84
N HIS A 7 10.50 5.38 -0.77
CA HIS A 7 10.01 5.61 0.59
C HIS A 7 10.37 6.98 1.18
N VAL A 8 11.34 7.68 0.57
CA VAL A 8 11.76 9.04 0.95
C VAL A 8 11.20 10.12 0.02
N ARG A 9 10.45 9.74 -1.03
CA ARG A 9 10.07 10.65 -2.13
C ARG A 9 8.56 10.73 -2.37
N GLY A 10 7.79 9.80 -1.81
CA GLY A 10 6.33 9.80 -1.77
C GLY A 10 5.82 9.49 -0.36
N LEU A 11 4.64 10.02 -0.02
CA LEU A 11 3.95 9.70 1.24
C LEU A 11 2.43 9.74 1.05
N MET A 12 1.76 8.60 1.28
CA MET A 12 0.31 8.52 1.45
C MET A 12 -0.08 8.81 2.90
N VAL A 13 -0.95 9.81 3.09
CA VAL A 13 -1.49 10.19 4.40
C VAL A 13 -2.94 9.75 4.51
N ALA A 14 -3.23 8.92 5.51
CA ALA A 14 -4.58 8.49 5.86
C ALA A 14 -4.88 8.72 7.34
N THR A 15 -6.16 8.87 7.68
CA THR A 15 -6.65 8.90 9.05
C THR A 15 -7.47 7.65 9.33
N LEU A 16 -7.05 6.91 10.36
CA LEU A 16 -7.72 5.72 10.85
C LEU A 16 -8.60 6.10 12.05
N TYR A 17 -9.91 5.92 11.92
CA TYR A 17 -10.86 6.07 13.03
C TYR A 17 -11.18 4.70 13.60
N LYS A 18 -10.87 4.47 14.87
CA LYS A 18 -11.17 3.22 15.57
C LYS A 18 -12.26 3.46 16.61
N SER A 19 -13.46 2.93 16.36
CA SER A 19 -14.54 2.92 17.34
C SER A 19 -14.37 1.74 18.27
N ILE A 20 -14.30 2.01 19.57
CA ILE A 20 -14.20 0.98 20.61
C ILE A 20 -15.55 0.92 21.32
N PRO A 21 -16.30 -0.20 21.19
CA PRO A 21 -17.55 -0.35 21.91
C PRO A 21 -17.28 -0.44 23.41
N THR A 22 -17.98 0.39 24.18
CA THR A 22 -17.85 0.46 25.64
C THR A 22 -19.16 0.08 26.31
N ILE A 23 -19.06 -0.69 27.39
CA ILE A 23 -20.14 -1.02 28.29
C ILE A 23 -20.00 -0.08 29.49
N VAL A 24 -21.03 0.72 29.74
CA VAL A 24 -21.11 1.61 30.90
C VAL A 24 -22.10 1.03 31.89
N ARG A 25 -21.68 0.86 33.14
CA ARG A 25 -22.55 0.44 34.25
C ARG A 25 -22.84 1.63 35.15
N TYR A 26 -24.10 1.78 35.55
CA TYR A 26 -24.58 2.84 36.44
C TYR A 26 -25.00 2.26 37.78
N ASP A 27 -24.86 3.06 38.85
CA ASP A 27 -25.41 2.74 40.15
C ASP A 27 -26.92 3.05 40.24
N ARG A 28 -27.54 2.71 41.38
CA ARG A 28 -28.98 2.93 41.62
C ARG A 28 -29.38 4.40 41.66
N SER A 29 -28.42 5.32 41.86
CA SER A 29 -28.62 6.77 41.80
C SER A 29 -28.36 7.36 40.41
N GLY A 30 -28.05 6.53 39.41
CA GLY A 30 -27.78 6.96 38.04
C GLY A 30 -26.35 7.46 37.80
N LYS A 31 -25.43 7.32 38.76
CA LYS A 31 -24.03 7.72 38.59
C LYS A 31 -23.24 6.59 37.94
N VAL A 32 -22.30 6.93 37.06
CA VAL A 32 -21.43 5.94 36.40
C VAL A 32 -20.59 5.22 37.44
N GLN A 33 -20.72 3.89 37.49
CA GLN A 33 -19.98 3.02 38.39
C GLN A 33 -18.72 2.45 37.71
N SER A 34 -18.82 2.05 36.44
CA SER A 34 -17.67 1.55 35.68
C SER A 34 -17.88 1.68 34.17
N VAL A 35 -16.77 1.81 33.45
CA VAL A 35 -16.71 1.74 31.99
C VAL A 35 -15.76 0.62 31.63
N SER A 36 -16.19 -0.30 30.78
CA SER A 36 -15.39 -1.44 30.33
C SER A 36 -15.49 -1.60 28.83
N ARG A 37 -14.47 -2.19 28.19
CA ARG A 37 -14.52 -2.49 26.76
C ARG A 37 -15.41 -3.72 26.53
N ALA A 38 -16.31 -3.66 25.56
CA ALA A 38 -17.05 -4.84 25.12
C ALA A 38 -16.08 -5.79 24.41
N LEU A 39 -15.83 -6.98 24.98
CA LEU A 39 -14.96 -7.99 24.38
C LEU A 39 -15.60 -8.64 23.14
N ASP A 40 -16.93 -8.77 23.14
CA ASP A 40 -17.68 -9.49 22.10
C ASP A 40 -18.21 -8.60 20.96
N GLN A 41 -17.99 -7.28 21.04
CA GLN A 41 -18.39 -6.37 19.95
C GLN A 41 -17.19 -6.03 19.06
N PRO A 42 -17.31 -6.20 17.73
CA PRO A 42 -16.23 -5.87 16.81
C PRO A 42 -15.95 -4.36 16.87
N THR A 43 -14.68 -3.99 17.03
CA THR A 43 -14.28 -2.59 16.82
C THR A 43 -14.49 -2.23 15.36
N SER A 44 -15.34 -1.25 15.08
CA SER A 44 -15.43 -0.71 13.73
C SER A 44 -14.24 0.21 13.49
N VAL A 45 -13.58 0.02 12.36
CA VAL A 45 -12.48 0.87 11.93
C VAL A 45 -12.82 1.39 10.56
N THR A 46 -12.78 2.71 10.39
CA THR A 46 -12.95 3.36 9.10
C THR A 46 -11.67 4.09 8.76
N CYS A 47 -11.25 4.02 7.49
CA CYS A 47 -10.05 4.67 7.03
C CYS A 47 -10.36 5.67 5.91
N THR A 48 -9.91 6.91 6.08
CA THR A 48 -10.06 7.98 5.09
C THR A 48 -8.69 8.40 4.58
N VAL A 49 -8.45 8.25 3.27
CA VAL A 49 -7.26 8.78 2.60
C VAL A 49 -7.40 10.30 2.48
N LYS A 50 -6.41 11.06 2.94
CA LYS A 50 -6.43 12.52 2.94
C LYS A 50 -5.63 13.12 1.80
N SER A 51 -4.40 12.64 1.59
CA SER A 51 -3.51 13.20 0.58
C SER A 51 -2.44 12.19 0.16
N ILE A 52 -1.90 12.42 -1.04
CA ILE A 52 -0.66 11.82 -1.53
C ILE A 52 0.31 12.97 -1.78
N LEU A 53 1.46 12.92 -1.12
CA LEU A 53 2.52 13.91 -1.22
C LEU A 53 3.64 13.33 -2.09
N VAL A 54 4.14 14.12 -3.04
CA VAL A 54 5.28 13.74 -3.88
C VAL A 54 6.25 14.90 -3.94
N MET A 55 7.55 14.60 -3.84
CA MET A 55 8.60 15.60 -3.93
C MET A 55 8.61 16.30 -5.31
N TYR A 56 8.69 17.63 -5.31
CA TYR A 56 8.75 18.43 -6.53
C TYR A 56 10.10 18.26 -7.26
N GLY A 57 10.10 18.45 -8.59
CA GLY A 57 11.31 18.45 -9.42
C GLY A 57 11.77 17.08 -9.91
N LEU A 58 11.00 16.01 -9.65
CA LEU A 58 11.33 14.66 -10.12
C LEU A 58 10.95 14.46 -11.60
N PRO A 59 11.73 13.65 -12.37
CA PRO A 59 11.37 13.28 -13.73
C PRO A 59 9.98 12.62 -13.79
N ARG A 60 9.20 12.93 -14.84
CA ARG A 60 7.81 12.43 -15.03
C ARG A 60 7.67 10.93 -14.75
N LEU A 61 8.60 10.11 -15.23
CA LEU A 61 8.56 8.66 -15.04
C LEU A 61 8.76 8.24 -13.58
N LEU A 62 9.69 8.90 -12.87
CA LEU A 62 9.89 8.63 -11.45
C LEU A 62 8.68 9.12 -10.63
N THR A 63 8.16 10.30 -10.94
CA THR A 63 6.95 10.83 -10.29
C THR A 63 5.76 9.90 -10.48
N GLY A 64 5.51 9.44 -11.71
CA GLY A 64 4.40 8.52 -11.98
C GLY A 64 4.58 7.15 -11.32
N CYS A 65 5.82 6.67 -11.22
CA CYS A 65 6.16 5.44 -10.50
C CYS A 65 5.86 5.56 -8.99
N ILE A 66 6.28 6.67 -8.36
CA ILE A 66 5.96 6.98 -6.96
C ILE A 66 4.45 7.11 -6.77
N LEU A 67 3.76 7.80 -7.66
CA LEU A 67 2.30 7.93 -7.57
C LEU A 67 1.59 6.58 -7.66
N ALA A 68 2.03 5.69 -8.56
CA ALA A 68 1.45 4.35 -8.66
C ALA A 68 1.65 3.53 -7.37
N HIS A 69 2.80 3.68 -6.72
CA HIS A 69 3.09 3.09 -5.41
C HIS A 69 2.13 3.62 -4.33
N GLU A 70 2.05 4.95 -4.16
CA GLU A 70 1.22 5.57 -3.13
C GLU A 70 -0.28 5.38 -3.38
N LEU A 71 -0.71 5.32 -4.64
CA LEU A 71 -2.10 5.03 -5.01
C LEU A 71 -2.52 3.61 -4.61
N MET A 72 -1.59 2.65 -4.59
CA MET A 72 -1.90 1.30 -4.11
C MET A 72 -2.16 1.31 -2.61
N HIS A 73 -1.36 2.04 -1.82
CA HIS A 73 -1.65 2.27 -0.40
C HIS A 73 -3.04 2.92 -0.22
N ALA A 74 -3.31 4.00 -0.96
CA ALA A 74 -4.60 4.68 -0.91
C ALA A 74 -5.77 3.74 -1.23
N TYR A 75 -5.62 2.92 -2.28
CA TYR A 75 -6.64 1.95 -2.69
C TYR A 75 -6.97 0.94 -1.58
N LEU A 76 -5.96 0.37 -0.93
CA LEU A 76 -6.17 -0.56 0.20
C LEU A 76 -6.93 0.13 1.35
N ARG A 77 -6.59 1.38 1.66
CA ARG A 77 -7.23 2.15 2.73
C ARG A 77 -8.68 2.48 2.41
N MET A 78 -8.98 2.86 1.16
CA MET A 78 -10.36 3.09 0.69
C MET A 78 -11.22 1.82 0.74
N ARG A 79 -10.61 0.64 0.71
CA ARG A 79 -11.27 -0.66 0.88
C ARG A 79 -11.37 -1.11 2.34
N ASN A 80 -11.04 -0.23 3.29
CA ASN A 80 -10.94 -0.52 4.73
C ASN A 80 -9.97 -1.69 5.06
N VAL A 81 -8.93 -1.87 4.25
CA VAL A 81 -7.87 -2.85 4.50
C VAL A 81 -6.71 -2.16 5.20
N TYR A 82 -6.46 -2.55 6.44
CA TYR A 82 -5.40 -2.04 7.30
C TYR A 82 -4.77 -3.18 8.11
N GLY A 83 -3.53 -2.99 8.57
CA GLY A 83 -2.82 -4.00 9.38
C GLY A 83 -2.31 -5.20 8.58
N LEU A 84 -2.17 -5.06 7.25
CA LEU A 84 -1.47 -6.05 6.44
C LEU A 84 -0.02 -6.19 6.91
N PRO A 85 0.60 -7.38 6.78
CA PRO A 85 2.04 -7.52 6.94
C PRO A 85 2.74 -6.51 6.02
N GLN A 86 3.72 -5.78 6.56
CA GLN A 86 4.41 -4.72 5.81
C GLN A 86 4.98 -5.25 4.49
N LYS A 87 5.53 -6.48 4.50
CA LYS A 87 6.02 -7.17 3.30
C LYS A 87 4.92 -7.34 2.22
N THR A 88 3.70 -7.69 2.62
CA THR A 88 2.57 -7.83 1.69
C THR A 88 2.15 -6.48 1.13
N GLU A 89 1.98 -5.49 2.02
CA GLU A 89 1.51 -4.16 1.62
C GLU A 89 2.51 -3.47 0.69
N GLU A 90 3.78 -3.39 1.09
CA GLU A 90 4.84 -2.79 0.29
C GLU A 90 5.10 -3.58 -1.00
N GLY A 91 5.00 -4.92 -0.95
CA GLY A 91 5.11 -5.76 -2.14
C GLY A 91 4.05 -5.44 -3.20
N MET A 92 2.80 -5.22 -2.79
CA MET A 92 1.73 -4.77 -3.72
C MET A 92 2.02 -3.38 -4.28
N CYS A 93 2.51 -2.45 -3.46
CA CYS A 93 2.81 -1.10 -3.89
C CYS A 93 3.97 -1.07 -4.90
N GLN A 94 5.03 -1.87 -4.66
CA GLN A 94 6.12 -2.07 -5.60
C GLN A 94 5.66 -2.74 -6.90
N LEU A 95 4.78 -3.73 -6.82
CA LEU A 95 4.20 -4.38 -7.99
C LEU A 95 3.43 -3.37 -8.85
N MET A 96 2.61 -2.53 -8.23
CA MET A 96 1.83 -1.51 -8.96
C MET A 96 2.73 -0.49 -9.66
N ALA A 97 3.80 -0.06 -8.98
CA ALA A 97 4.84 0.80 -9.54
C ALA A 97 5.53 0.16 -10.77
N CYS A 98 5.89 -1.12 -10.67
CA CYS A 98 6.50 -1.87 -11.77
C CYS A 98 5.55 -2.03 -12.96
N ILE A 99 4.29 -2.43 -12.73
CA ILE A 99 3.28 -2.57 -13.80
C ILE A 99 3.06 -1.23 -14.51
N TRP A 100 3.01 -0.13 -13.77
CA TRP A 100 2.87 1.20 -14.36
C TRP A 100 4.06 1.55 -15.27
N LEU A 101 5.30 1.27 -14.83
CA LEU A 101 6.52 1.49 -15.61
C LEU A 101 6.54 0.65 -16.90
N ASP A 102 6.18 -0.63 -16.80
CA ASP A 102 6.11 -1.53 -17.95
C ASP A 102 5.08 -1.04 -18.98
N GLN A 103 3.93 -0.54 -18.53
CA GLN A 103 2.94 0.10 -19.41
C GLN A 103 3.44 1.39 -20.05
N GLN A 104 4.22 2.21 -19.33
CA GLN A 104 4.81 3.42 -19.92
C GLN A 104 5.86 3.07 -20.97
N HIS A 105 6.62 1.99 -20.78
CA HIS A 105 7.65 1.57 -21.73
C HIS A 105 7.10 1.40 -23.15
N GLY A 106 5.90 0.81 -23.30
CA GLY A 106 5.23 0.68 -24.60
C GLY A 106 4.68 2.00 -25.18
N LYS A 107 4.42 3.00 -24.33
CA LYS A 107 3.83 4.30 -24.71
C LYS A 107 4.85 5.41 -24.95
N LEU A 108 6.08 5.24 -24.45
CA LEU A 108 7.12 6.26 -24.47
C LEU A 108 7.66 6.59 -25.88
N GLY A 109 7.27 5.84 -26.91
CA GLY A 109 7.77 6.04 -28.27
C GLY A 109 9.27 5.80 -28.37
N LYS A 110 9.88 6.08 -29.53
CA LYS A 110 11.30 5.85 -29.81
C LYS A 110 12.27 6.80 -29.07
N ASP A 111 11.89 7.44 -27.94
CA ASP A 111 12.84 8.23 -27.14
C ASP A 111 13.76 7.29 -26.33
N PRO A 112 15.03 7.13 -26.72
CA PRO A 112 15.92 6.16 -26.09
C PRO A 112 16.28 6.55 -24.64
N LYS A 113 16.26 7.85 -24.31
CA LYS A 113 16.59 8.33 -22.96
C LYS A 113 15.49 7.96 -21.97
N LEU A 114 14.23 8.16 -22.36
CA LEU A 114 13.09 7.79 -21.52
C LEU A 114 12.93 6.28 -21.38
N GLN A 115 13.20 5.51 -22.44
CA GLN A 115 13.22 4.05 -22.36
C GLN A 115 14.29 3.53 -21.40
N ARG A 116 15.51 4.09 -21.46
CA ARG A 116 16.60 3.76 -20.51
C ARG A 116 16.23 4.12 -19.08
N LEU A 117 15.64 5.30 -18.87
CA LEU A 117 15.19 5.72 -17.53
C LEU A 117 14.11 4.78 -16.99
N SER A 118 13.09 4.43 -17.79
CA SER A 118 12.05 3.47 -17.39
C SER A 118 12.65 2.11 -17.02
N SER A 119 13.56 1.61 -17.86
CA SER A 119 14.24 0.32 -17.64
C SER A 119 15.08 0.33 -16.36
N PHE A 120 15.80 1.43 -16.11
CA PHE A 120 16.58 1.63 -14.88
C PHE A 120 15.70 1.65 -13.63
N LEU A 121 14.56 2.36 -13.67
CA LEU A 121 13.63 2.40 -12.53
C LEU A 121 13.01 1.02 -12.26
N ALA A 122 12.61 0.30 -13.30
CA ALA A 122 12.06 -1.04 -13.16
C ALA A 122 13.12 -2.04 -12.65
N PHE A 123 14.36 -1.91 -13.11
CA PHE A 123 15.50 -2.68 -12.59
C PHE A 123 15.71 -2.45 -11.10
N GLN A 124 15.63 -1.21 -10.61
CA GLN A 124 15.77 -0.93 -9.18
C GLN A 124 14.70 -1.59 -8.32
N ILE A 125 13.46 -1.71 -8.81
CA ILE A 125 12.39 -2.42 -8.10
C ILE A 125 12.68 -3.92 -8.07
N ARG A 126 13.02 -4.51 -9.23
CA ARG A 126 13.22 -5.96 -9.38
C ARG A 126 14.42 -6.48 -8.60
N GLU A 127 15.50 -5.72 -8.61
CA GLU A 127 16.77 -6.09 -7.97
C GLU A 127 16.92 -5.54 -6.55
N ASP A 128 15.87 -4.97 -5.96
CA ASP A 128 15.89 -4.55 -4.56
C ASP A 128 16.15 -5.78 -3.66
N ARG A 129 17.18 -5.70 -2.80
CA ARG A 129 17.60 -6.79 -1.90
C ARG A 129 16.98 -6.71 -0.51
N SER A 130 16.12 -5.74 -0.26
CA SER A 130 15.43 -5.59 1.01
C SER A 130 14.38 -6.69 1.19
N VAL A 131 14.25 -7.16 2.43
CA VAL A 131 13.29 -8.21 2.79
C VAL A 131 11.84 -7.74 2.65
N ILE A 132 11.58 -6.46 2.95
CA ILE A 132 10.22 -5.92 2.94
C ILE A 132 9.80 -5.56 1.52
N TYR A 133 10.61 -4.78 0.80
CA TYR A 133 10.22 -4.25 -0.51
C TYR A 133 10.64 -5.18 -1.64
N GLY A 134 11.89 -5.64 -1.62
CA GLY A 134 12.42 -6.53 -2.64
C GLY A 134 11.76 -7.91 -2.63
N ASP A 135 11.83 -8.63 -1.50
CA ASP A 135 11.20 -9.96 -1.43
C ASP A 135 9.68 -9.86 -1.50
N GLY A 136 9.09 -8.82 -0.90
CA GLY A 136 7.65 -8.55 -1.01
C GLY A 136 7.22 -8.34 -2.47
N PHE A 137 8.00 -7.57 -3.25
CA PHE A 137 7.78 -7.40 -4.68
C PHE A 137 7.88 -8.74 -5.43
N ARG A 138 8.94 -9.53 -5.18
CA ARG A 138 9.14 -10.81 -5.86
C ARG A 138 7.97 -11.77 -5.63
N GLU A 139 7.54 -11.92 -4.38
CA GLU A 139 6.39 -12.76 -4.05
C GLU A 139 5.08 -12.24 -4.68
N ALA A 140 4.86 -10.92 -4.67
CA ALA A 140 3.70 -10.30 -5.31
C ALA A 140 3.73 -10.50 -6.84
N TYR A 141 4.89 -10.34 -7.47
CA TYR A 141 5.08 -10.50 -8.90
C TYR A 141 4.88 -11.94 -9.34
N ASP A 142 5.40 -12.92 -8.61
CA ASP A 142 5.17 -14.35 -8.87
C ASP A 142 3.69 -14.72 -8.74
N ALA A 143 3.00 -14.19 -7.74
CA ALA A 143 1.56 -14.37 -7.61
C ALA A 143 0.80 -13.71 -8.76
N PHE A 144 1.18 -12.49 -9.14
CA PHE A 144 0.61 -11.77 -10.28
C PHE A 144 0.76 -12.55 -11.59
N GLN A 145 1.92 -13.12 -11.88
CA GLN A 145 2.15 -13.93 -13.07
C GLN A 145 1.26 -15.17 -13.11
N ARG A 146 0.95 -15.77 -11.94
CA ARG A 146 0.12 -16.98 -11.87
C ARG A 146 -1.39 -16.73 -12.00
N MET A 147 -1.91 -15.67 -11.37
CA MET A 147 -3.37 -15.46 -11.26
C MET A 147 -3.89 -14.13 -11.82
N GLY A 148 -2.99 -13.24 -12.26
CA GLY A 148 -3.33 -11.90 -12.72
C GLY A 148 -3.66 -10.92 -11.58
N LEU A 149 -3.70 -9.63 -11.94
CA LEU A 149 -3.78 -8.54 -10.96
C LEU A 149 -5.10 -8.53 -10.18
N ALA A 150 -6.24 -8.72 -10.87
CA ALA A 150 -7.55 -8.64 -10.23
C ALA A 150 -7.75 -9.72 -9.16
N ALA A 151 -7.35 -10.97 -9.47
CA ALA A 151 -7.43 -12.07 -8.52
C ALA A 151 -6.46 -11.88 -7.35
N LEU A 152 -5.23 -11.41 -7.63
CA LEU A 152 -4.24 -11.13 -6.59
C LEU A 152 -4.72 -10.05 -5.61
N VAL A 153 -5.22 -8.92 -6.12
CA VAL A 153 -5.74 -7.83 -5.28
C VAL A 153 -6.88 -8.33 -4.42
N LYS A 154 -7.84 -9.08 -4.99
CA LYS A 154 -8.94 -9.68 -4.21
C LYS A 154 -8.41 -10.56 -3.09
N LYS A 155 -7.45 -11.44 -3.40
CA LYS A 155 -6.85 -12.35 -2.42
C LYS A 155 -6.12 -11.63 -1.30
N VAL A 156 -5.34 -10.59 -1.61
CA VAL A 156 -4.64 -9.79 -0.59
C VAL A 156 -5.64 -9.06 0.30
N ILE A 157 -6.73 -8.54 -0.26
CA ILE A 157 -7.81 -7.90 0.52
C ILE A 157 -8.46 -8.90 1.48
N GLU A 158 -8.70 -10.14 1.03
CA GLU A 158 -9.38 -11.17 1.83
C GLU A 158 -8.48 -11.85 2.85
N THR A 159 -7.20 -12.06 2.54
CA THR A 159 -6.30 -12.95 3.31
C THR A 159 -5.02 -12.28 3.81
N GLY A 160 -4.65 -11.13 3.25
CA GLY A 160 -3.38 -10.45 3.52
C GLY A 160 -2.12 -11.19 3.06
N LYS A 161 -2.26 -12.16 2.15
CA LYS A 161 -1.17 -13.02 1.65
C LYS A 161 -1.18 -13.12 0.13
N PHE A 162 -0.02 -13.45 -0.44
CA PHE A 162 0.17 -13.69 -1.87
C PHE A 162 -0.11 -15.14 -2.32
N ASN A 163 0.13 -16.11 -1.42
CA ASN A 163 0.01 -17.55 -1.69
C ASN A 163 -1.27 -18.17 -1.18
#